data_AF-A0A7S2DMM8-F1
#
_entry.id   AF-A0A7S2DMM8-F1
#
_cell.length_a   1.000
_cell.length_b   1.000
_cell.length_c   1.000
_cell.angle_alpha   90.00
_cell.angle_beta   90.00
_cell.angle_gamma   90.00
#
_symmetry.space_group_name_H-M   'P 1'
#
loop_
_entity.id
_entity.type
_entity.pdbx_description
1 polymer ?
#
loop_
_entity_poly.entity_id
_entity_poly.type
_entity_poly.pdbx_seq_one_letter_code
_entity_poly.pdbx_strand_id
1 'polypeptide(L)'
;GTSGACAACPAGSLTLGLDSPSAESCLCRENTYRDNLTCVPCPAGSLTKDRGKTNVSSCICQEDTYLSAGVCQPCPPGSRTDGEGKMSMRLCTCGEGTYMKLDSQGCL
;
A
#
# COMPACT_ATOMS: atom_id res chain seq x y z
N GLY A 1 -1.90 -7.81 43.29
CA GLY A 1 -1.20 -7.41 42.07
C GLY A 1 -1.53 -8.41 41.00
N THR A 2 -2.35 -8.04 40.03
CA THR A 2 -2.61 -8.88 38.86
C THR A 2 -1.37 -8.86 38.00
N SER A 3 -0.70 -10.01 37.91
CA SER A 3 0.41 -10.26 37.00
C SER A 3 -0.09 -10.14 35.57
N GLY A 4 -0.09 -8.93 35.03
CA GLY A 4 -0.27 -8.69 33.61
C GLY A 4 0.97 -9.18 32.88
N ALA A 5 0.95 -10.42 32.42
CA ALA A 5 2.00 -10.92 31.53
C ALA A 5 1.93 -10.12 30.22
N CYS A 6 3.03 -9.48 29.84
CA CYS A 6 3.12 -8.82 28.54
C CYS A 6 3.03 -9.87 27.44
N ALA A 7 1.98 -9.80 26.63
CA ALA A 7 1.88 -10.58 25.40
C ALA A 7 2.58 -9.82 24.25
N ALA A 8 3.40 -10.52 23.48
CA ALA A 8 3.98 -9.96 22.27
C ALA A 8 2.91 -9.78 21.19
N CYS A 9 3.05 -8.73 20.38
CA CYS A 9 2.20 -8.57 19.20
C CYS A 9 2.41 -9.72 18.19
N PRO A 10 1.37 -10.09 17.43
CA PRO A 10 1.49 -11.08 16.37
C PRO A 10 2.50 -10.63 15.30
N ALA A 11 3.08 -11.59 14.59
CA ALA A 11 4.10 -11.34 13.57
C ALA A 11 3.65 -10.27 12.56
N GLY A 12 4.51 -9.30 12.28
CA GLY A 12 4.21 -8.19 11.37
C GLY A 12 3.42 -7.03 12.00
N SER A 13 3.13 -7.07 13.29
CA SER A 13 2.50 -5.97 14.03
C SER A 13 3.35 -5.46 15.20
N LEU A 14 3.12 -4.21 15.59
CA LEU A 14 3.83 -3.50 16.65
C LEU A 14 2.88 -2.54 17.36
N THR A 15 3.12 -2.27 18.64
CA THR A 15 2.48 -1.16 19.36
C THR A 15 3.24 0.14 19.15
N LEU A 16 2.53 1.29 19.18
CA LEU A 16 3.16 2.62 19.09
C LEU A 16 3.68 3.15 20.43
N GLY A 17 3.36 2.49 21.53
CA GLY A 17 3.75 2.91 22.88
C GLY A 17 3.76 1.77 23.88
N LEU A 18 4.45 2.02 25.01
CA LEU A 18 4.60 1.08 26.12
C LEU A 18 3.28 0.83 26.88
N ASP A 19 2.29 1.72 26.72
CA ASP A 19 1.00 1.69 27.42
C ASP A 19 -0.12 1.16 26.51
N SER A 20 0.12 0.00 25.89
CA SER A 20 -0.86 -0.63 25.01
C SER A 20 -1.77 -1.57 25.81
N PRO A 21 -3.04 -1.22 26.05
CA PRO A 21 -3.90 -1.97 26.97
C PRO A 21 -4.32 -3.34 26.45
N SER A 22 -4.17 -3.62 25.16
CA SER A 22 -4.67 -4.85 24.54
C SER A 22 -4.03 -5.14 23.17
N ALA A 23 -4.23 -6.36 22.67
CA ALA A 23 -3.77 -6.80 21.34
C ALA A 23 -4.35 -5.95 20.19
N GLU A 24 -5.39 -5.16 20.45
CA GLU A 24 -5.96 -4.23 19.47
C GLU A 24 -5.07 -3.02 19.20
N SER A 25 -4.17 -2.68 20.15
CA SER A 25 -3.13 -1.69 19.97
C SER A 25 -1.98 -2.18 19.08
N CYS A 26 -1.92 -3.47 18.74
CA CYS A 26 -0.99 -3.97 17.75
C CYS A 26 -1.40 -3.51 16.36
N LEU A 27 -0.63 -2.58 15.81
CA LEU A 27 -0.80 -2.04 14.47
C LEU A 27 0.06 -2.82 13.48
N CYS A 28 -0.51 -3.16 12.33
CA CYS A 28 0.24 -3.73 11.23
C CYS A 28 1.29 -2.74 10.71
N ARG A 29 2.46 -3.26 10.34
CA ARG A 29 3.54 -2.45 9.75
C ARG A 29 3.14 -1.89 8.39
N GLU A 30 3.92 -0.95 7.89
CA GLU A 30 3.86 -0.49 6.51
C GLU A 30 3.95 -1.67 5.52
N ASN A 31 3.35 -1.51 4.35
CA ASN A 31 3.16 -2.57 3.33
C ASN A 31 2.21 -3.72 3.75
N THR A 32 1.56 -3.62 4.91
CA THR A 32 0.61 -4.64 5.39
C THR A 32 -0.68 -3.99 5.90
N TYR A 33 -1.77 -4.76 5.90
CA TYR A 33 -3.06 -4.38 6.46
C TYR A 33 -3.59 -5.46 7.40
N ARG A 34 -4.40 -5.08 8.39
CA ARG A 34 -5.01 -6.00 9.35
C ARG A 34 -6.23 -6.68 8.74
N ASP A 35 -6.21 -8.00 8.68
CA ASP A 35 -7.34 -8.87 8.38
C ASP A 35 -7.54 -9.83 9.56
N ASN A 36 -8.69 -9.75 10.24
CA ASN A 36 -9.03 -10.64 11.37
C ASN A 36 -7.89 -10.87 12.39
N LEU A 37 -7.21 -9.80 12.83
CA LEU A 37 -6.06 -9.80 13.77
C LEU A 37 -4.70 -10.21 13.20
N THR A 38 -4.63 -10.58 11.92
CA THR A 38 -3.39 -10.91 11.23
C THR A 38 -2.97 -9.78 10.30
N CYS A 39 -1.68 -9.50 10.19
CA CYS A 39 -1.16 -8.56 9.21
C CYS A 39 -0.90 -9.27 7.89
N VAL A 40 -1.71 -8.94 6.89
CA VAL A 40 -1.62 -9.47 5.55
C VAL A 40 -0.81 -8.49 4.69
N PRO A 41 0.18 -8.96 3.91
CA PRO A 41 0.91 -8.09 2.99
C PRO A 41 -0.01 -7.54 1.92
N CYS A 42 0.24 -6.30 1.51
CA CYS A 42 -0.40 -5.74 0.33
C CYS A 42 -0.07 -6.55 -0.93
N PRO A 43 -0.95 -6.54 -1.93
CA PRO A 43 -0.70 -7.19 -3.21
C PRO A 43 0.57 -6.66 -3.87
N ALA A 44 1.14 -7.44 -4.79
CA ALA A 44 2.43 -7.13 -5.41
C ALA A 44 2.45 -5.70 -6.02
N GLY A 45 3.45 -4.92 -5.61
CA GLY A 45 3.63 -3.53 -6.02
C GLY A 45 2.69 -2.52 -5.35
N SER A 46 1.80 -2.95 -4.46
CA SER A 46 1.02 -2.07 -3.58
C SER A 46 1.68 -1.94 -2.20
N LEU A 47 1.45 -0.81 -1.55
CA LEU A 47 1.86 -0.57 -0.17
C LEU A 47 0.82 0.21 0.61
N THR A 48 0.95 0.19 1.93
CA THR A 48 0.20 1.09 2.82
C THR A 48 1.07 2.30 3.14
N LYS A 49 0.51 3.50 2.98
CA LYS A 49 1.20 4.77 3.25
C LYS A 49 1.67 4.90 4.71
N ASP A 50 0.90 4.35 5.64
CA ASP A 50 1.23 4.35 7.07
C ASP A 50 0.83 3.04 7.70
N ARG A 51 1.33 2.82 8.91
CA ARG A 51 1.02 1.67 9.77
C ARG A 51 -0.45 1.67 10.22
N GLY A 52 -0.91 0.54 10.73
CA GLY A 52 -2.22 0.41 11.36
C GLY A 52 -3.39 0.39 10.39
N LYS A 53 -3.15 0.17 9.09
CA LYS A 53 -4.24 -0.03 8.14
C LYS A 53 -4.97 -1.32 8.46
N THR A 54 -6.29 -1.29 8.33
CA THR A 54 -7.20 -2.38 8.69
C THR A 54 -7.97 -2.93 7.50
N ASN A 55 -7.56 -2.55 6.28
CA ASN A 55 -8.25 -2.97 5.08
C ASN A 55 -7.33 -3.00 3.88
N VAL A 56 -7.59 -3.94 2.97
CA VAL A 56 -6.86 -4.07 1.69
C VAL A 56 -7.03 -2.83 0.82
N SER A 57 -8.15 -2.11 0.94
CA SER A 57 -8.39 -0.84 0.24
C SER A 57 -7.38 0.26 0.62
N SER A 58 -6.66 0.09 1.75
CA SER A 58 -5.56 0.98 2.12
C SER A 58 -4.25 0.68 1.38
N CYS A 59 -4.17 -0.45 0.69
CA CYS A 59 -3.07 -0.78 -0.20
C CYS A 59 -3.21 0.01 -1.49
N ILE A 60 -2.26 0.91 -1.72
CA ILE A 60 -2.21 1.78 -2.89
C ILE A 60 -0.96 1.45 -3.71
N CYS A 61 -1.07 1.61 -5.03
CA CYS A 61 0.08 1.52 -5.92
C CYS A 61 1.04 2.68 -5.67
N GLN A 62 2.35 2.40 -5.71
CA GLN A 62 3.39 3.40 -5.59
C GLN A 62 3.33 4.43 -6.73
N GLU A 63 4.08 5.51 -6.60
CA GLU A 63 4.33 6.41 -7.72
C GLU A 63 4.83 5.64 -8.95
N ASP A 64 4.48 6.14 -10.12
CA ASP A 64 4.79 5.55 -11.42
C ASP A 64 4.17 4.17 -11.65
N THR A 65 3.21 3.75 -10.80
CA THR A 65 2.48 2.49 -10.96
C THR A 65 0.98 2.69 -10.82
N TYR A 66 0.20 1.80 -11.44
CA TYR A 66 -1.26 1.83 -11.41
C TYR A 66 -1.84 0.44 -11.14
N LEU A 67 -3.00 0.40 -10.48
CA LEU A 67 -3.70 -0.86 -10.22
C LEU A 67 -4.31 -1.39 -11.52
N SER A 68 -3.96 -2.62 -11.85
CA SER A 68 -4.43 -3.33 -13.03
C SER A 68 -4.67 -4.79 -12.65
N ALA A 69 -5.90 -5.28 -12.79
CA ALA A 69 -6.27 -6.65 -12.41
C ALA A 69 -5.84 -7.06 -10.98
N GLY A 70 -5.84 -6.11 -10.03
CA GLY A 70 -5.48 -6.38 -8.62
C GLY A 70 -3.98 -6.38 -8.31
N VAL A 71 -3.13 -6.08 -9.29
CA VAL A 71 -1.68 -5.89 -9.12
C VAL A 71 -1.26 -4.50 -9.57
N CYS A 72 -0.22 -3.93 -8.96
CA CYS A 72 0.32 -2.67 -9.45
C CYS A 72 1.26 -2.92 -10.62
N GLN A 73 0.93 -2.34 -11.76
CA GLN A 73 1.77 -2.36 -12.95
C GLN A 73 2.46 -1.01 -13.11
N PRO A 74 3.72 -1.00 -13.56
CA PRO A 74 4.41 0.25 -13.88
C PRO A 74 3.71 0.97 -15.04
N CYS A 75 3.70 2.30 -14.97
CA CYS A 75 3.33 3.14 -16.08
C CYS A 75 4.25 2.87 -17.28
N PRO A 76 3.72 3.06 -18.49
CA PRO A 76 4.50 2.87 -19.70
C PRO A 76 5.70 3.83 -19.77
N PRO A 77 6.74 3.50 -20.55
CA PRO A 77 7.95 4.32 -20.64
C PRO A 77 7.62 5.74 -21.10
N GLY A 78 8.20 6.72 -20.40
CA GLY A 78 7.96 8.15 -20.63
C GLY A 78 6.68 8.69 -19.99
N SER A 79 5.86 7.85 -19.38
CA SER A 79 4.72 8.27 -18.54
C SER A 79 5.07 8.19 -17.06
N ARG A 80 4.40 9.02 -16.27
CA ARG A 80 4.41 8.96 -14.81
C ARG A 80 3.00 9.09 -14.26
N THR A 81 2.79 8.74 -13.00
CA THR A 81 1.56 9.12 -12.30
C THR A 81 1.73 10.46 -11.59
N ASP A 82 0.65 11.22 -11.40
CA ASP A 82 0.63 12.39 -10.51
C ASP A 82 0.61 11.97 -9.01
N GLY A 83 1.57 11.14 -8.59
CA GLY A 83 1.64 10.53 -7.26
C GLY A 83 0.96 9.17 -7.10
N GLU A 84 0.92 8.66 -5.88
CA GLU A 84 0.49 7.30 -5.54
C GLU A 84 -1.02 7.05 -5.73
N GLY A 85 -1.43 5.78 -5.57
CA GLY A 85 -2.83 5.36 -5.49
C GLY A 85 -3.60 5.40 -6.81
N LYS A 86 -2.89 5.34 -7.94
CA LYS A 86 -3.55 5.29 -9.24
C LYS A 86 -4.18 3.92 -9.47
N MET A 87 -5.44 3.94 -9.89
CA MET A 87 -6.25 2.72 -10.08
C MET A 87 -6.43 2.34 -11.56
N SER A 88 -5.77 3.05 -12.46
CA SER A 88 -5.91 2.83 -13.90
C SER A 88 -4.74 3.42 -14.67
N MET A 89 -4.37 2.75 -15.77
CA MET A 89 -3.36 3.22 -16.72
C MET A 89 -3.65 4.62 -17.25
N ARG A 90 -4.94 5.03 -17.33
CA ARG A 90 -5.32 6.37 -17.81
C ARG A 90 -4.81 7.51 -16.93
N LEU A 91 -4.40 7.20 -15.70
CA LEU A 91 -3.84 8.16 -14.76
C LEU A 91 -2.32 8.31 -14.93
N CYS A 92 -1.69 7.48 -15.77
CA CYS A 92 -0.34 7.71 -16.26
C CYS A 92 -0.39 8.85 -17.29
N THR A 93 0.33 9.92 -17.02
CA THR A 93 0.44 11.09 -17.87
C THR A 93 1.83 11.17 -18.47
N CYS A 94 1.89 11.57 -19.74
CA CYS A 94 3.12 11.82 -20.44
C CYS A 94 3.74 13.16 -20.03
N GLY A 95 5.06 13.27 -20.15
CA GLY A 95 5.79 14.52 -19.90
C GLY A 95 5.39 15.64 -20.87
N GLU A 96 5.83 16.87 -20.57
CA GLU A 96 5.55 18.04 -21.40
C GLU A 96 5.94 17.80 -22.87
N GLY A 97 5.01 18.10 -23.79
CA GLY A 97 5.22 17.93 -25.22
C GLY A 97 5.00 16.51 -25.76
N THR A 98 4.64 15.53 -24.91
CA THR A 98 4.41 14.13 -25.32
C THR A 98 2.98 13.68 -25.04
N TYR A 99 2.49 12.67 -25.78
CA TYR A 99 1.15 12.12 -25.60
C TYR A 99 1.14 10.59 -25.57
N MET A 100 0.14 10.02 -24.89
CA MET A 100 0.04 8.57 -24.75
C MET A 100 -0.57 7.95 -26.01
N LYS A 101 0.23 7.17 -26.73
CA LYS A 101 -0.27 6.43 -27.90
C LYS A 101 -0.83 5.08 -27.46
N LEU A 102 -2.16 4.94 -27.60
CA LEU A 102 -2.92 3.73 -27.24
C LEU A 102 -2.37 2.45 -27.90
N ASP A 103 -1.80 2.58 -29.10
CA ASP A 103 -1.25 1.49 -29.89
C ASP A 103 0.13 1.00 -29.41
N SER A 104 0.90 1.86 -28.74
CA SER A 104 2.28 1.54 -28.35
C SER A 104 2.47 1.44 -26.83
N GLN A 105 1.43 1.75 -26.04
CA GLN A 105 1.49 1.81 -24.57
C GLN A 105 2.75 2.56 -24.12
N GLY A 106 2.93 3.78 -24.61
CA GLY A 106 4.15 4.59 -24.45
C GLY A 106 3.91 6.05 -24.80
N CYS A 107 4.74 6.94 -24.24
CA CYS A 107 4.75 8.35 -24.63
C CYS A 107 5.63 8.57 -25.85
N LEU A 108 5.12 9.41 -26.76
CA LEU A 108 5.78 9.85 -28.00
C LEU A 108 5.75 11.37 -28.10
#